data_AF-A0A0B7GYD2-F1
#
_entry.id   AF-A0A0B7GYD2-F1
#
_cell.length_a   1.000
_cell.length_b   1.000
_cell.length_c   1.000
_cell.angle_alpha   90.00
_cell.angle_beta   90.00
_cell.angle_gamma   90.00
#
_symmetry.space_group_name_H-M   'P 1'
#
loop_
_entity.id
_entity.type
_entity.pdbx_description
1 polymer ?
#
loop_
_entity_poly.entity_id
_entity_poly.type
_entity_poly.pdbx_seq_one_letter_code
_entity_poly.pdbx_strand_id
1 'polypeptide(L)'
;MVIIVNKRLSLNDVEWGEFNFTEIFSDIFIAKSSDSNKLQKGKVPFIGRSSINNGYQGDYDVEKEKVVKGNSITVSMVGEPKAFYQHYDFTCSQNILILQNDESLNRYNATFLCSIIDQYLIKKGYGYGYPVGLKRVIRNSLLLPSDENLKPNWQFMEDYIKQEQKIIAQKVIDYYEQKMLETAFDLVGLEDVKWKNFKLGSLFTFERKPSKGLNHLDTDKNRGISYLGATNKNNGVLEFVDPISNLVYRGNCIAFIRNGEGSMGYSVYKKENFMATQDISVGYNENLNQYNGMFITTVADRVRGKYNFGYKRNQSRLENEILTLPADKNGNPHWEYMSKFMQKLEVEKISNFLPYIYIYKVACSIEKTVYNITSSKWQEFWIEDICTIKSGQRLVKAQQQMGTIPFIGASDSDNGITAFISNINSSVDKNVLGVNYNGSVVHNFYHPYKCIFSDDVKRLHFKCTPAKNEATYLFLKQALLQQKGKYTYGYKFTGERMKRQKIILPITEQQTPDYNFMQKYILIQEIKEIYKALQYLHTSY
;
A
#
# COMPACT_ATOMS: atom_id res chain seq x y z
N MET A 1 -39.32 1.40 -11.93
CA MET A 1 -38.02 1.35 -11.23
C MET A 1 -37.93 0.02 -10.52
N VAL A 2 -37.18 -0.94 -11.08
CA VAL A 2 -36.85 -2.17 -10.37
C VAL A 2 -35.71 -1.81 -9.43
N ILE A 3 -35.97 -1.83 -8.13
CA ILE A 3 -34.92 -1.74 -7.11
C ILE A 3 -34.18 -3.08 -7.22
N ILE A 4 -33.04 -3.08 -7.92
CA ILE A 4 -32.10 -4.20 -7.85
C ILE A 4 -31.47 -4.13 -6.46
N VAL A 5 -32.08 -4.85 -5.52
CA VAL A 5 -31.45 -5.17 -4.24
C VAL A 5 -30.27 -6.08 -4.59
N ASN A 6 -29.05 -5.53 -4.65
CA ASN A 6 -27.85 -6.34 -4.77
C ASN A 6 -27.79 -7.26 -3.54
N LYS A 7 -28.17 -8.52 -3.73
CA LYS A 7 -28.16 -9.56 -2.70
C LYS A 7 -26.70 -9.77 -2.27
N ARG A 8 -26.45 -9.67 -0.96
CA ARG A 8 -25.13 -9.89 -0.37
C ARG A 8 -24.66 -11.31 -0.67
N LEU A 9 -23.46 -11.48 -1.21
CA LEU A 9 -22.83 -12.79 -1.34
C LEU A 9 -22.55 -13.37 0.04
N SER A 10 -22.97 -14.61 0.24
CA SER A 10 -22.79 -15.38 1.47
C SER A 10 -22.06 -16.67 1.14
N LEU A 11 -21.15 -17.10 2.02
CA LEU A 11 -20.50 -18.41 1.89
C LEU A 11 -21.48 -19.58 2.01
N ASN A 12 -22.68 -19.35 2.55
CA ASN A 12 -23.76 -20.33 2.64
C ASN A 12 -24.62 -20.39 1.36
N ASP A 13 -24.49 -19.40 0.47
CA ASP A 13 -25.30 -19.28 -0.75
C ASP A 13 -24.56 -19.81 -1.99
N VAL A 14 -23.43 -20.51 -1.79
CA VAL A 14 -22.63 -21.11 -2.86
C VAL A 14 -22.37 -22.58 -2.54
N GLU A 15 -22.36 -23.41 -3.58
CA GLU A 15 -21.98 -24.80 -3.44
C GLU A 15 -20.47 -24.91 -3.23
N TRP A 16 -20.04 -25.91 -2.46
CA TRP A 16 -18.62 -26.16 -2.18
C TRP A 16 -18.20 -27.50 -2.75
N GLY A 17 -17.08 -27.52 -3.44
CA GLY A 17 -16.46 -28.71 -4.02
C GLY A 17 -15.05 -28.95 -3.46
N GLU A 18 -14.62 -30.21 -3.47
CA GLU A 18 -13.25 -30.59 -3.13
C GLU A 18 -12.41 -30.66 -4.41
N PHE A 19 -11.36 -29.85 -4.47
CA PHE A 19 -10.50 -29.72 -5.66
C PHE A 19 -9.06 -30.03 -5.31
N ASN A 20 -8.41 -30.90 -6.08
CA ASN A 20 -6.99 -31.18 -5.90
C ASN A 20 -6.16 -29.92 -6.13
N PHE A 21 -5.04 -29.77 -5.43
CA PHE A 21 -4.13 -28.64 -5.67
C PHE A 21 -3.75 -28.50 -7.16
N THR A 22 -3.60 -29.61 -7.88
CA THR A 22 -3.28 -29.65 -9.32
C THR A 22 -4.43 -29.28 -10.24
N GLU A 23 -5.68 -29.25 -9.75
CA GLU A 23 -6.84 -28.74 -10.49
C GLU A 23 -6.99 -27.22 -10.32
N ILE A 24 -6.45 -26.68 -9.23
CA ILE A 24 -6.51 -25.26 -8.88
C ILE A 24 -5.30 -24.50 -9.45
N PHE A 25 -4.12 -25.10 -9.40
CA PHE A 25 -2.85 -24.48 -9.78
C PHE A 25 -2.22 -25.22 -10.96
N SER A 26 -1.94 -24.50 -12.04
CA SER A 26 -1.26 -25.03 -13.22
C SER A 26 0.18 -25.43 -12.91
N ASP A 27 0.84 -24.67 -12.02
CA ASP A 27 2.23 -24.89 -11.64
C ASP A 27 2.40 -24.86 -10.13
N ILE A 28 3.05 -25.91 -9.61
CA ILE A 28 3.36 -26.10 -8.19
C ILE A 28 4.80 -26.55 -8.07
N PHE A 29 5.67 -25.69 -7.52
CA PHE A 29 7.11 -25.99 -7.44
C PHE A 29 7.77 -25.31 -6.24
N ILE A 30 8.94 -25.80 -5.84
CA ILE A 30 9.77 -25.15 -4.82
C ILE A 30 10.66 -24.13 -5.52
N ALA A 31 10.64 -22.89 -5.06
CA ALA A 31 11.45 -21.83 -5.67
C ALA A 31 12.96 -22.12 -5.59
N LYS A 32 13.69 -21.71 -6.63
CA LYS A 32 15.15 -21.66 -6.57
C LYS A 32 15.57 -20.63 -5.52
N SER A 33 16.33 -21.08 -4.53
CA SER A 33 16.66 -20.25 -3.38
C SER A 33 17.82 -19.30 -3.64
N SER A 34 17.72 -18.11 -3.06
CA SER A 34 18.80 -17.14 -2.90
C SER A 34 19.21 -16.99 -1.43
N ASP A 35 20.49 -16.77 -1.18
CA ASP A 35 21.02 -16.46 0.16
C ASP A 35 21.15 -14.94 0.29
N SER A 36 20.23 -14.30 1.00
CA SER A 36 20.16 -12.84 1.12
C SER A 36 21.44 -12.22 1.72
N ASN A 37 22.21 -12.97 2.51
CA ASN A 37 23.49 -12.48 3.07
C ASN A 37 24.58 -12.32 2.00
N LYS A 38 24.41 -12.94 0.83
CA LYS A 38 25.35 -12.89 -0.30
C LYS A 38 24.88 -11.97 -1.42
N LEU A 39 23.70 -11.37 -1.29
CA LEU A 39 23.12 -10.52 -2.30
C LEU A 39 23.35 -9.03 -1.99
N GLN A 40 23.54 -8.24 -3.03
CA GLN A 40 23.56 -6.78 -2.92
C GLN A 40 22.13 -6.24 -2.93
N LYS A 41 21.91 -5.09 -2.28
CA LYS A 41 20.63 -4.39 -2.33
C LYS A 41 20.27 -4.04 -3.78
N GLY A 42 19.01 -4.22 -4.13
CA GLY A 42 18.52 -4.05 -5.49
C GLY A 42 17.05 -3.69 -5.53
N LYS A 43 16.34 -4.19 -6.55
CA LYS A 43 14.92 -3.85 -6.81
C LYS A 43 13.97 -5.05 -6.78
N VAL A 44 14.47 -6.28 -6.66
CA VAL A 44 13.61 -7.47 -6.66
C VAL A 44 13.24 -7.82 -5.21
N PRO A 45 11.95 -7.85 -4.86
CA PRO A 45 11.51 -8.25 -3.54
C PRO A 45 11.97 -9.66 -3.18
N PHE A 46 12.53 -9.83 -1.97
CA PHE A 46 12.95 -11.11 -1.42
C PHE A 46 11.92 -11.62 -0.42
N ILE A 47 11.36 -12.79 -0.73
CA ILE A 47 10.36 -13.47 0.10
C ILE A 47 11.02 -14.59 0.91
N GLY A 48 11.05 -14.42 2.22
CA GLY A 48 11.54 -15.38 3.18
C GLY A 48 10.44 -16.22 3.82
N ARG A 49 10.81 -16.98 4.86
CA ARG A 49 9.90 -17.87 5.61
C ARG A 49 9.13 -17.17 6.74
N SER A 50 9.15 -15.85 6.78
CA SER A 50 8.44 -15.06 7.79
C SER A 50 6.92 -15.25 7.64
N SER A 51 6.21 -15.53 8.74
CA SER A 51 4.75 -15.59 8.80
C SER A 51 4.10 -14.20 8.88
N ILE A 52 4.91 -13.14 8.88
CA ILE A 52 4.47 -11.74 8.89
C ILE A 52 4.98 -11.00 7.65
N ASN A 53 4.39 -9.83 7.39
CA ASN A 53 4.81 -8.90 6.34
C ASN A 53 4.84 -9.52 4.93
N ASN A 54 3.87 -10.40 4.62
CA ASN A 54 3.79 -11.10 3.33
C ASN A 54 5.05 -11.92 2.97
N GLY A 55 5.83 -12.30 3.99
CA GLY A 55 7.13 -12.95 3.82
C GLY A 55 8.26 -12.02 3.34
N TYR A 56 8.00 -10.73 3.09
CA TYR A 56 8.98 -9.79 2.55
C TYR A 56 10.10 -9.46 3.55
N GLN A 57 11.35 -9.50 3.09
CA GLN A 57 12.55 -9.27 3.92
C GLN A 57 13.57 -8.28 3.31
N GLY A 58 13.26 -7.64 2.19
CA GLY A 58 14.13 -6.64 1.55
C GLY A 58 14.15 -6.76 0.03
N ASP A 59 14.83 -5.81 -0.62
CA ASP A 59 14.99 -5.78 -2.07
C ASP A 59 16.45 -6.04 -2.46
N TYR A 60 16.66 -6.93 -3.44
CA TYR A 60 17.99 -7.41 -3.83
C TYR A 60 18.16 -7.49 -5.35
N ASP A 61 19.41 -7.45 -5.78
CA ASP A 61 19.78 -7.79 -7.16
C ASP A 61 20.03 -9.29 -7.24
N VAL A 62 19.37 -9.96 -8.18
CA VAL A 62 19.46 -11.42 -8.36
C VAL A 62 19.57 -11.81 -9.81
N GLU A 63 20.15 -12.99 -10.04
CA GLU A 63 20.17 -13.65 -11.34
C GLU A 63 18.74 -13.89 -11.84
N LYS A 64 18.52 -13.66 -13.13
CA LYS A 64 17.19 -13.75 -13.76
C LYS A 64 16.54 -15.12 -13.56
N GLU A 65 17.32 -16.20 -13.50
CA GLU A 65 16.79 -17.56 -13.30
C GLU A 65 16.26 -17.82 -11.88
N LYS A 66 16.53 -16.93 -10.92
CA LYS A 66 16.03 -16.99 -9.53
C LYS A 66 14.85 -16.05 -9.27
N VAL A 67 14.39 -15.34 -10.31
CA VAL A 67 13.18 -14.53 -10.25
C VAL A 67 11.98 -15.42 -10.55
N VAL A 68 11.03 -15.43 -9.63
CA VAL A 68 9.71 -16.03 -9.77
C VAL A 68 8.76 -14.94 -10.23
N LYS A 69 7.94 -15.25 -11.24
CA LYS A 69 6.91 -14.34 -11.78
C LYS A 69 5.92 -13.96 -10.68
N GLY A 70 5.50 -12.69 -10.66
CA GLY A 70 4.42 -12.19 -9.82
C GLY A 70 3.08 -12.84 -10.14
N ASN A 71 2.02 -12.36 -9.47
CA ASN A 71 0.71 -13.01 -9.48
C ASN A 71 0.78 -14.48 -9.06
N SER A 72 1.53 -14.76 -7.98
CA SER A 72 1.75 -16.11 -7.45
C SER A 72 1.37 -16.19 -5.98
N ILE A 73 1.07 -17.39 -5.47
CA ILE A 73 0.96 -17.63 -4.03
C ILE A 73 2.25 -18.31 -3.54
N THR A 74 2.83 -17.78 -2.47
CA THR A 74 3.97 -18.37 -1.76
C THR A 74 3.51 -19.03 -0.48
N VAL A 75 4.03 -20.22 -0.16
CA VAL A 75 3.81 -20.91 1.11
C VAL A 75 5.16 -21.23 1.74
N SER A 76 5.41 -20.71 2.95
CA SER A 76 6.59 -21.10 3.72
C SER A 76 6.48 -22.56 4.14
N MET A 77 7.50 -23.37 3.84
CA MET A 77 7.40 -24.83 4.06
C MET A 77 7.86 -25.28 5.45
N VAL A 78 8.63 -24.44 6.15
CA VAL A 78 9.26 -24.75 7.44
C VAL A 78 9.11 -23.56 8.37
N GLY A 79 8.91 -23.81 9.67
CA GLY A 79 8.72 -22.78 10.69
C GLY A 79 7.25 -22.66 11.04
N GLU A 80 6.68 -21.48 10.81
CA GLU A 80 5.23 -21.21 10.87
C GLU A 80 4.71 -21.07 9.42
N PRO A 81 4.22 -22.15 8.79
CA PRO A 81 3.73 -22.14 7.43
C PRO A 81 2.61 -21.13 7.22
N LYS A 82 2.77 -20.27 6.22
CA LYS A 82 1.82 -19.21 5.90
C LYS A 82 1.74 -18.99 4.40
N ALA A 83 0.53 -18.84 3.88
CA ALA A 83 0.26 -18.52 2.48
C ALA A 83 0.16 -17.01 2.26
N PHE A 84 0.82 -16.53 1.21
CA PHE A 84 0.86 -15.12 0.84
C PHE A 84 0.75 -14.93 -0.66
N TYR A 85 -0.03 -13.93 -1.09
CA TYR A 85 -0.09 -13.52 -2.48
C TYR A 85 1.02 -12.53 -2.81
N GLN A 86 1.79 -12.81 -3.86
CA GLN A 86 2.86 -11.96 -4.36
C GLN A 86 2.41 -11.31 -5.66
N HIS A 87 2.19 -10.00 -5.62
CA HIS A 87 1.71 -9.25 -6.78
C HIS A 87 2.81 -9.03 -7.83
N TYR A 88 4.01 -8.68 -7.38
CA TYR A 88 5.17 -8.39 -8.24
C TYR A 88 6.07 -9.61 -8.37
N ASP A 89 6.93 -9.60 -9.41
CA ASP A 89 8.04 -10.54 -9.55
C ASP A 89 8.94 -10.48 -8.30
N PHE A 90 9.46 -11.63 -7.88
CA PHE A 90 10.15 -11.76 -6.60
C PHE A 90 11.22 -12.85 -6.63
N THR A 91 12.11 -12.87 -5.64
CA THR A 91 13.02 -13.98 -5.37
C THR A 91 12.74 -14.56 -3.99
N CYS A 92 13.25 -15.75 -3.69
CA CYS A 92 12.89 -16.48 -2.47
C CYS A 92 14.10 -16.96 -1.67
N SER A 93 13.92 -17.09 -0.36
CA SER A 93 14.77 -17.95 0.46
C SER A 93 14.54 -19.43 0.16
N GLN A 94 15.32 -20.31 0.78
CA GLN A 94 15.05 -21.75 0.75
C GLN A 94 13.67 -22.11 1.33
N ASN A 95 13.13 -23.25 0.88
CA ASN A 95 11.90 -23.84 1.41
C ASN A 95 10.65 -22.95 1.28
N ILE A 96 10.50 -22.32 0.12
CA ILE A 96 9.29 -21.59 -0.28
C ILE A 96 8.63 -22.37 -1.43
N LEU A 97 7.40 -22.80 -1.20
CA LEU A 97 6.56 -23.43 -2.21
C LEU A 97 5.80 -22.34 -2.98
N ILE A 98 5.75 -22.47 -4.30
CA ILE A 98 5.10 -21.55 -5.22
C ILE A 98 3.89 -22.26 -5.83
N LEU A 99 2.76 -21.57 -5.84
CA LEU A 99 1.50 -21.99 -6.48
C LEU A 99 1.10 -20.92 -7.50
N GLN A 100 0.94 -21.32 -8.76
CA GLN A 100 0.56 -20.42 -9.87
C GLN A 100 -0.63 -20.96 -10.63
N ASN A 101 -1.45 -20.04 -11.12
CA ASN A 101 -2.45 -20.30 -12.15
C ASN A 101 -2.50 -19.07 -13.06
N ASP A 102 -1.87 -19.17 -14.22
CA ASP A 102 -1.70 -18.04 -15.15
C ASP A 102 -3.01 -17.61 -15.83
N GLU A 103 -4.04 -18.47 -15.83
CA GLU A 103 -5.32 -18.20 -16.49
C GLU A 103 -6.32 -17.49 -15.57
N SER A 104 -6.42 -17.94 -14.31
CA SER A 104 -7.53 -17.56 -13.43
C SER A 104 -7.10 -16.79 -12.18
N LEU A 105 -5.84 -16.89 -11.74
CA LEU A 105 -5.41 -16.27 -10.49
C LEU A 105 -5.33 -14.74 -10.64
N ASN A 106 -5.87 -14.03 -9.65
CA ASN A 106 -5.68 -12.60 -9.48
C ASN A 106 -5.61 -12.24 -7.99
N ARG A 107 -5.32 -10.99 -7.67
CA ARG A 107 -5.16 -10.55 -6.27
C ARG A 107 -6.34 -10.87 -5.35
N TYR A 108 -7.57 -10.85 -5.84
CA TYR A 108 -8.76 -11.00 -5.00
C TYR A 108 -9.03 -12.48 -4.72
N ASN A 109 -9.10 -13.30 -5.76
CA ASN A 109 -9.29 -14.74 -5.57
C ASN A 109 -8.06 -15.40 -4.91
N ALA A 110 -6.84 -14.90 -5.12
CA ALA A 110 -5.66 -15.36 -4.41
C ALA A 110 -5.73 -15.05 -2.91
N THR A 111 -6.31 -13.92 -2.51
CA THR A 111 -6.52 -13.59 -1.09
C THR A 111 -7.50 -14.57 -0.44
N PHE A 112 -8.57 -14.93 -1.15
CA PHE A 112 -9.49 -15.98 -0.72
C PHE A 112 -8.75 -17.31 -0.56
N LEU A 113 -8.00 -17.72 -1.58
CA LEU A 113 -7.23 -18.96 -1.58
C LEU A 113 -6.17 -19.01 -0.48
N CYS A 114 -5.44 -17.92 -0.21
CA CYS A 114 -4.49 -17.87 0.89
C CYS A 114 -5.17 -18.17 2.23
N SER A 115 -6.39 -17.65 2.45
CA SER A 115 -7.17 -17.93 3.65
C SER A 115 -7.54 -19.41 3.75
N ILE A 116 -7.96 -20.04 2.64
CA ILE A 116 -8.29 -21.48 2.59
C ILE A 116 -7.04 -22.35 2.78
N ILE A 117 -5.91 -21.97 2.15
CA ILE A 117 -4.64 -22.68 2.27
C ILE A 117 -4.14 -22.60 3.71
N ASP A 118 -4.20 -21.44 4.36
CA ASP A 118 -3.82 -21.30 5.77
C ASP A 118 -4.64 -22.23 6.67
N GLN A 119 -5.96 -22.32 6.46
CA GLN A 119 -6.80 -23.26 7.20
C GLN A 119 -6.42 -24.72 6.92
N TYR A 120 -6.10 -25.05 5.67
CA TYR A 120 -5.56 -26.36 5.31
C TYR A 120 -4.24 -26.65 6.03
N LEU A 121 -3.30 -25.69 6.06
CA LEU A 121 -2.00 -25.85 6.70
C LEU A 121 -2.13 -26.13 8.20
N ILE A 122 -3.01 -25.37 8.87
CA ILE A 122 -3.36 -25.55 10.29
C ILE A 122 -3.99 -26.92 10.52
N LYS A 123 -5.01 -27.28 9.73
CA LYS A 123 -5.72 -28.57 9.85
C LYS A 123 -4.80 -29.78 9.68
N LYS A 124 -3.79 -29.68 8.83
CA LYS A 124 -2.77 -30.73 8.63
C LYS A 124 -1.67 -30.73 9.70
N GLY A 125 -1.63 -29.73 10.57
CA GLY A 125 -0.63 -29.60 11.63
C GLY A 125 0.78 -29.33 11.08
N TYR A 126 0.90 -28.64 9.94
CA TYR A 126 2.22 -28.31 9.41
C TYR A 126 2.95 -27.28 10.28
N GLY A 127 4.25 -27.47 10.45
CA GLY A 127 5.10 -26.64 11.31
C GLY A 127 6.55 -27.11 11.31
N TYR A 128 7.34 -26.67 12.30
CA TYR A 128 8.76 -27.03 12.40
C TYR A 128 9.00 -28.55 12.45
N GLY A 129 8.23 -29.28 13.25
CA GLY A 129 8.33 -30.74 13.37
C GLY A 129 7.65 -31.53 12.24
N TYR A 130 6.83 -30.87 11.43
CA TYR A 130 6.10 -31.49 10.31
C TYR A 130 6.03 -30.51 9.14
N PRO A 131 7.09 -30.39 8.32
CA PRO A 131 7.15 -29.36 7.29
C PRO A 131 6.18 -29.66 6.14
N VAL A 132 5.74 -28.59 5.48
CA VAL A 132 4.95 -28.68 4.25
C VAL A 132 5.81 -29.36 3.19
N GLY A 133 5.26 -30.37 2.52
CA GLY A 133 5.98 -31.11 1.47
C GLY A 133 5.26 -30.99 0.14
N LEU A 134 6.00 -30.70 -0.94
CA LEU A 134 5.46 -30.60 -2.30
C LEU A 134 4.57 -31.81 -2.68
N LYS A 135 5.08 -33.02 -2.50
CA LYS A 135 4.33 -34.27 -2.77
C LYS A 135 3.10 -34.43 -1.90
N ARG A 136 3.07 -33.85 -0.68
CA ARG A 136 1.89 -33.89 0.20
C ARG A 136 0.84 -32.92 -0.32
N VAL A 137 1.24 -31.69 -0.64
CA VAL A 137 0.34 -30.66 -1.19
C VAL A 137 -0.34 -31.17 -2.47
N ILE A 138 0.44 -31.68 -3.42
CA ILE A 138 -0.08 -32.20 -4.71
C ILE A 138 -1.11 -33.32 -4.54
N ARG A 139 -1.02 -34.14 -3.49
CA ARG A 139 -1.93 -35.28 -3.24
C ARG A 139 -3.14 -34.94 -2.38
N ASN A 140 -3.29 -33.69 -2.00
CA ASN A 140 -4.41 -33.24 -1.18
C ASN A 140 -5.27 -32.26 -1.96
N SER A 141 -6.42 -31.97 -1.36
CA SER A 141 -7.43 -31.10 -1.93
C SER A 141 -7.76 -29.93 -1.01
N LEU A 142 -8.31 -28.88 -1.60
CA LEU A 142 -8.91 -27.74 -0.91
C LEU A 142 -10.42 -27.77 -1.13
N LEU A 143 -11.17 -27.39 -0.10
CA LEU A 143 -12.60 -27.14 -0.22
C LEU A 143 -12.79 -25.70 -0.71
N LEU A 144 -13.36 -25.51 -1.89
CA LEU A 144 -13.58 -24.20 -2.52
C LEU A 144 -15.01 -24.05 -3.03
N PRO A 145 -15.49 -22.81 -3.22
CA PRO A 145 -16.75 -22.57 -3.94
C PRO A 145 -16.70 -23.20 -5.34
N SER A 146 -17.76 -23.90 -5.72
CA SER A 146 -17.91 -24.55 -7.03
C SER A 146 -18.86 -23.75 -7.92
N ASP A 147 -18.58 -23.74 -9.22
CA ASP A 147 -19.48 -23.21 -10.24
C ASP A 147 -20.43 -24.30 -10.76
N GLU A 148 -21.35 -23.92 -11.65
CA GLU A 148 -22.33 -24.82 -12.29
C GLU A 148 -21.66 -25.95 -13.11
N ASN A 149 -20.38 -25.80 -13.47
CA ASN A 149 -19.60 -26.78 -14.23
C ASN A 149 -18.74 -27.67 -13.31
N LEU A 150 -18.97 -27.64 -12.00
CA LEU A 150 -18.18 -28.37 -11.00
C LEU A 150 -16.68 -28.00 -11.03
N LYS A 151 -16.36 -26.74 -11.31
CA LYS A 151 -15.01 -26.18 -11.26
C LYS A 151 -14.88 -25.13 -10.16
N PRO A 152 -13.66 -24.76 -9.73
CA PRO A 152 -13.49 -23.68 -8.76
C PRO A 152 -14.14 -22.39 -9.26
N ASN A 153 -15.03 -21.81 -8.45
CA ASN A 153 -15.77 -20.60 -8.79
C ASN A 153 -14.91 -19.35 -8.52
N TRP A 154 -14.00 -19.07 -9.46
CA TRP A 154 -13.07 -17.94 -9.39
C TRP A 154 -13.78 -16.59 -9.25
N GLN A 155 -14.90 -16.43 -9.95
CA GLN A 155 -15.70 -15.20 -9.94
C GLN A 155 -16.32 -14.97 -8.56
N PHE A 156 -16.91 -15.99 -7.95
CA PHE A 156 -17.45 -15.89 -6.58
C PHE A 156 -16.36 -15.51 -5.58
N MET A 157 -15.20 -16.17 -5.62
CA MET A 157 -14.09 -15.86 -4.70
C MET A 157 -13.61 -14.41 -4.83
N GLU A 158 -13.51 -13.91 -6.05
CA GLU A 158 -13.15 -12.52 -6.32
C GLU A 158 -14.20 -11.53 -5.82
N ASP A 159 -15.48 -11.76 -6.15
CA ASP A 159 -16.56 -10.85 -5.79
C ASP A 159 -16.83 -10.85 -4.28
N TYR A 160 -16.69 -12.01 -3.62
CA TYR A 160 -16.78 -12.13 -2.17
C TYR A 160 -15.71 -11.29 -1.46
N ILE A 161 -14.44 -11.43 -1.87
CA ILE A 161 -13.35 -10.62 -1.29
C ILE A 161 -13.56 -9.12 -1.54
N LYS A 162 -13.99 -8.74 -2.76
CA LYS A 162 -14.33 -7.34 -3.07
C LYS A 162 -15.47 -6.82 -2.20
N GLN A 163 -16.49 -7.62 -1.92
CA GLN A 163 -17.60 -7.27 -1.04
C GLN A 163 -17.11 -7.03 0.40
N GLU A 164 -16.38 -7.99 0.97
CA GLU A 164 -15.93 -7.89 2.36
C GLU A 164 -14.93 -6.74 2.55
N GLN A 165 -14.05 -6.48 1.59
CA GLN A 165 -13.19 -5.29 1.60
C GLN A 165 -14.00 -3.99 1.59
N LYS A 166 -15.09 -3.93 0.80
CA LYS A 166 -15.99 -2.75 0.78
C LYS A 166 -16.69 -2.56 2.12
N ILE A 167 -17.12 -3.63 2.78
CA ILE A 167 -17.77 -3.59 4.10
C ILE A 167 -16.78 -3.09 5.17
N ILE A 168 -15.56 -3.64 5.20
CA ILE A 168 -14.52 -3.21 6.14
C ILE A 168 -14.22 -1.73 5.93
N ALA A 169 -14.05 -1.29 4.67
CA ALA A 169 -13.84 0.11 4.35
C ALA A 169 -15.04 1.00 4.74
N GLN A 170 -16.28 0.49 4.72
CA GLN A 170 -17.44 1.22 5.22
C GLN A 170 -17.43 1.38 6.73
N LYS A 171 -17.18 0.29 7.48
CA LYS A 171 -17.06 0.35 8.94
C LYS A 171 -16.01 1.36 9.41
N VAL A 172 -14.89 1.45 8.68
CA VAL A 172 -13.83 2.42 8.97
C VAL A 172 -14.31 3.85 8.71
N ILE A 173 -15.02 4.10 7.62
CA ILE A 173 -15.63 5.42 7.37
C ILE A 173 -16.61 5.79 8.46
N ASP A 174 -17.57 4.91 8.75
CA ASP A 174 -18.64 5.17 9.71
C ASP A 174 -18.06 5.50 11.08
N TYR A 175 -17.02 4.76 11.50
CA TYR A 175 -16.27 5.03 12.73
C TYR A 175 -15.68 6.45 12.75
N TYR A 176 -15.04 6.87 11.67
CA TYR A 176 -14.41 8.18 11.60
C TYR A 176 -15.44 9.32 11.47
N GLU A 177 -16.55 9.11 10.77
CA GLU A 177 -17.66 10.07 10.70
C GLU A 177 -18.29 10.29 12.07
N GLN A 178 -18.60 9.20 12.79
CA GLN A 178 -19.14 9.28 14.14
C GLN A 178 -18.16 9.99 15.08
N LYS A 179 -16.87 9.64 15.02
CA LYS A 179 -15.84 10.26 15.85
C LYS A 179 -15.68 11.75 15.57
N MET A 180 -15.79 12.17 14.30
CA MET A 180 -15.80 13.59 13.92
C MET A 180 -16.99 14.32 14.53
N LEU A 181 -18.20 13.74 14.45
CA LEU A 181 -19.40 14.33 15.01
C LEU A 181 -19.29 14.49 16.52
N GLU A 182 -18.91 13.44 17.25
CA GLU A 182 -18.74 13.46 18.70
C GLU A 182 -17.76 14.53 19.15
N THR A 183 -16.66 14.71 18.41
CA THR A 183 -15.57 15.59 18.81
C THR A 183 -15.78 17.05 18.35
N ALA A 184 -16.52 17.29 17.28
CA ALA A 184 -16.74 18.64 16.73
C ALA A 184 -17.55 19.56 17.66
N PHE A 185 -18.42 19.00 18.52
CA PHE A 185 -19.22 19.78 19.48
C PHE A 185 -18.41 20.35 20.66
N ASP A 186 -17.21 19.81 20.94
CA ASP A 186 -16.39 20.16 22.11
C ASP A 186 -15.31 21.24 21.86
N LEU A 187 -15.20 21.75 20.63
CA LEU A 187 -14.05 22.53 20.15
C LEU A 187 -14.16 24.06 20.30
N VAL A 188 -15.28 24.57 20.80
CA VAL A 188 -15.47 26.01 21.02
C VAL A 188 -14.69 26.45 22.28
N GLY A 189 -13.71 27.36 22.13
CA GLY A 189 -13.03 28.01 23.26
C GLY A 189 -11.55 27.68 23.50
N LEU A 190 -10.81 27.20 22.50
CA LEU A 190 -9.36 26.96 22.61
C LEU A 190 -8.49 28.22 22.44
N GLU A 191 -9.11 29.41 22.36
CA GLU A 191 -8.42 30.68 22.13
C GLU A 191 -8.16 31.34 23.49
N ASP A 192 -6.88 31.57 23.80
CA ASP A 192 -6.29 32.08 25.05
C ASP A 192 -6.03 31.07 26.19
N VAL A 193 -4.94 30.30 26.06
CA VAL A 193 -4.40 29.49 27.17
C VAL A 193 -3.05 30.03 27.67
N LYS A 194 -2.90 30.11 29.00
CA LYS A 194 -1.62 30.46 29.64
C LYS A 194 -0.76 29.21 29.77
N TRP A 195 0.56 29.35 29.68
CA TRP A 195 1.51 28.25 29.84
C TRP A 195 2.31 28.42 31.13
N LYS A 196 2.55 27.31 31.84
CA LYS A 196 3.36 27.28 33.08
C LYS A 196 4.28 26.07 33.12
N ASN A 197 5.30 26.16 33.96
CA ASN A 197 6.26 25.10 34.21
C ASN A 197 5.80 24.21 35.36
N PHE A 198 5.76 22.89 35.12
CA PHE A 198 5.35 21.89 36.09
C PHE A 198 6.42 20.81 36.22
N LYS A 199 6.77 20.42 37.45
CA LYS A 199 7.66 19.28 37.68
C LYS A 199 6.88 17.98 37.48
N LEU A 200 7.48 16.98 36.83
CA LEU A 200 6.85 15.67 36.66
C LEU A 200 6.50 15.01 37.99
N GLY A 201 7.33 15.19 39.03
CA GLY A 201 7.07 14.70 40.38
C GLY A 201 5.85 15.34 41.07
N SER A 202 5.42 16.53 40.63
CA SER A 202 4.14 17.11 41.07
C SER A 202 2.94 16.69 40.23
N LEU A 203 3.18 16.15 39.03
CA LEU A 203 2.14 15.72 38.10
C LEU A 203 1.79 14.25 38.25
N PHE A 204 2.70 13.39 38.68
CA PHE A 204 2.51 11.95 38.65
C PHE A 204 2.91 11.26 39.94
N THR A 205 2.11 10.27 40.32
CA THR A 205 2.52 9.23 41.28
C THR A 205 3.27 8.16 40.51
N PHE A 206 4.55 7.96 40.84
CA PHE A 206 5.40 6.98 40.17
C PHE A 206 5.33 5.60 40.83
N GLU A 207 5.14 4.57 40.02
CA GLU A 207 5.19 3.17 40.41
C GLU A 207 6.37 2.46 39.73
N ARG A 208 7.00 1.54 40.46
CA ARG A 208 7.99 0.60 39.94
C ARG A 208 7.71 -0.79 40.48
N LYS A 209 7.68 -1.77 39.58
CA LYS A 209 7.56 -3.19 39.86
C LYS A 209 8.88 -3.89 39.57
N PRO A 210 9.12 -5.06 40.18
CA PRO A 210 10.16 -5.98 39.72
C PRO A 210 9.96 -6.31 38.23
N SER A 211 11.02 -6.75 37.55
CA SER A 211 10.94 -7.21 36.17
C SER A 211 11.75 -8.48 35.98
N LYS A 212 11.40 -9.27 34.97
CA LYS A 212 12.17 -10.43 34.50
C LYS A 212 12.76 -10.11 33.13
N GLY A 213 13.92 -10.67 32.79
CA GLY A 213 14.43 -10.60 31.42
C GLY A 213 13.46 -11.26 30.43
N LEU A 214 13.40 -10.78 29.18
CA LEU A 214 12.49 -11.32 28.17
C LEU A 214 12.66 -12.84 27.97
N ASN A 215 13.89 -13.36 28.09
CA ASN A 215 14.21 -14.79 28.00
C ASN A 215 13.58 -15.65 29.11
N HIS A 216 12.94 -15.03 30.11
CA HIS A 216 12.27 -15.70 31.23
C HIS A 216 10.75 -15.48 31.23
N LEU A 217 10.20 -15.03 30.10
CA LEU A 217 8.78 -14.78 29.90
C LEU A 217 8.30 -15.60 28.71
N ASP A 218 7.08 -16.14 28.82
CA ASP A 218 6.41 -16.82 27.72
C ASP A 218 5.77 -15.76 26.79
N THR A 219 5.92 -15.94 25.48
CA THR A 219 5.46 -14.98 24.46
C THR A 219 4.22 -15.49 23.75
N ASP A 220 3.16 -14.68 23.67
CA ASP A 220 1.97 -14.95 22.87
C ASP A 220 1.57 -13.67 22.12
N LYS A 221 1.77 -13.65 20.80
CA LYS A 221 1.45 -12.48 19.95
C LYS A 221 -0.04 -12.25 19.76
N ASN A 222 -0.86 -13.26 20.01
CA ASN A 222 -2.31 -13.21 19.79
C ASN A 222 -3.09 -12.87 21.06
N ARG A 223 -2.58 -13.24 22.23
CA ARG A 223 -3.28 -13.06 23.53
C ARG A 223 -2.45 -12.39 24.61
N GLY A 224 -1.15 -12.22 24.41
CA GLY A 224 -0.25 -11.60 25.39
C GLY A 224 -0.47 -10.09 25.53
N ILE A 225 0.05 -9.53 26.62
CA ILE A 225 0.08 -8.09 26.86
C ILE A 225 1.43 -7.51 26.44
N SER A 226 1.47 -6.21 26.14
CA SER A 226 2.72 -5.55 25.76
C SER A 226 3.80 -5.70 26.82
N TYR A 227 5.01 -6.05 26.40
CA TYR A 227 6.23 -6.00 27.21
C TYR A 227 7.10 -4.81 26.78
N LEU A 228 7.18 -3.81 27.64
CA LEU A 228 7.88 -2.55 27.37
C LEU A 228 9.35 -2.62 27.77
N GLY A 229 10.19 -1.99 26.96
CA GLY A 229 11.60 -1.79 27.30
C GLY A 229 12.18 -0.51 26.72
N ALA A 230 13.51 -0.45 26.72
CA ALA A 230 14.29 0.72 26.37
C ALA A 230 14.36 1.00 24.85
N THR A 231 13.22 1.15 24.18
CA THR A 231 13.13 1.42 22.73
C THR A 231 12.23 2.63 22.43
N ASN A 232 12.62 3.42 21.43
CA ASN A 232 11.79 4.51 20.90
C ASN A 232 10.91 4.06 19.72
N LYS A 233 10.93 2.76 19.39
CA LYS A 233 10.10 2.15 18.35
C LYS A 233 8.85 1.54 18.97
N ASN A 234 7.81 1.33 18.15
CA ASN A 234 6.61 0.54 18.51
C ASN A 234 5.99 0.91 19.87
N ASN A 235 5.92 2.20 20.24
CA ASN A 235 5.45 2.65 21.56
C ASN A 235 6.14 1.96 22.75
N GLY A 236 7.44 1.70 22.64
CA GLY A 236 8.22 1.06 23.70
C GLY A 236 8.08 -0.46 23.77
N VAL A 237 7.24 -1.08 22.92
CA VAL A 237 6.94 -2.51 22.94
C VAL A 237 8.07 -3.32 22.31
N LEU A 238 8.63 -4.27 23.08
CA LEU A 238 9.62 -5.24 22.62
C LEU A 238 8.98 -6.54 22.11
N GLU A 239 7.95 -7.03 22.81
CA GLU A 239 7.24 -8.28 22.49
C GLU A 239 5.88 -8.31 23.22
N PHE A 240 5.03 -9.29 22.90
CA PHE A 240 3.82 -9.61 23.68
C PHE A 240 4.03 -10.86 24.54
N VAL A 241 3.76 -10.75 25.84
CA VAL A 241 4.06 -11.78 26.85
C VAL A 241 2.83 -12.16 27.66
N ASP A 242 2.83 -13.38 28.17
CA ASP A 242 1.80 -13.84 29.09
C ASP A 242 1.82 -13.01 30.39
N PRO A 243 0.67 -12.53 30.87
CA PRO A 243 0.60 -11.64 32.02
C PRO A 243 0.95 -12.38 33.32
N ILE A 244 1.96 -11.87 34.04
CA ILE A 244 2.29 -12.32 35.40
C ILE A 244 1.73 -11.30 36.39
N SER A 245 0.69 -11.67 37.14
CA SER A 245 -0.17 -10.77 37.92
C SER A 245 0.58 -9.69 38.75
N ASN A 246 1.66 -10.05 39.44
CA ASN A 246 2.42 -9.12 40.28
C ASN A 246 3.39 -8.21 39.51
N LEU A 247 3.59 -8.42 38.21
CA LEU A 247 4.46 -7.63 37.33
C LEU A 247 3.67 -6.72 36.37
N VAL A 248 2.35 -6.88 36.28
CA VAL A 248 1.48 -6.11 35.39
C VAL A 248 1.26 -4.70 35.94
N TYR A 249 1.61 -3.67 35.17
CA TYR A 249 1.18 -2.30 35.39
C TYR A 249 -0.23 -2.09 34.84
N ARG A 250 -1.02 -1.26 35.53
CA ARG A 250 -2.33 -0.85 35.03
C ARG A 250 -2.14 0.14 33.87
N GLY A 251 -3.02 0.06 32.89
CA GLY A 251 -3.12 1.05 31.82
C GLY A 251 -3.60 2.42 32.30
N ASN A 252 -3.81 3.32 31.33
CA ASN A 252 -4.05 4.75 31.54
C ASN A 252 -2.94 5.42 32.36
N CYS A 253 -1.71 5.32 31.85
CA CYS A 253 -0.51 5.86 32.48
C CYS A 253 0.55 6.26 31.44
N ILE A 254 1.61 6.94 31.89
CA ILE A 254 2.76 7.25 31.05
C ILE A 254 3.96 6.40 31.51
N ALA A 255 4.51 5.62 30.60
CA ALA A 255 5.76 4.90 30.81
C ALA A 255 6.95 5.77 30.36
N PHE A 256 7.83 6.07 31.29
CA PHE A 256 9.03 6.89 31.09
C PHE A 256 10.26 6.00 30.93
N ILE A 257 10.88 6.08 29.76
CA ILE A 257 12.09 5.32 29.43
C ILE A 257 13.30 6.01 30.06
N ARG A 258 14.00 5.29 30.93
CA ARG A 258 15.11 5.81 31.76
C ARG A 258 16.49 5.43 31.27
N ASN A 259 16.58 4.52 30.30
CA ASN A 259 17.83 3.97 29.79
C ASN A 259 17.68 3.56 28.31
N GLY A 260 18.79 3.28 27.63
CA GLY A 260 18.83 2.83 26.23
C GLY A 260 19.35 3.87 25.24
N GLU A 261 20.21 3.43 24.32
CA GLU A 261 20.75 4.25 23.24
C GLU A 261 19.63 4.76 22.34
N GLY A 262 19.53 6.09 22.16
CA GLY A 262 18.49 6.72 21.32
C GLY A 262 17.07 6.77 21.89
N SER A 263 16.77 5.96 22.92
CA SER A 263 15.47 5.90 23.62
C SER A 263 15.46 6.57 25.00
N MET A 264 16.63 6.92 25.52
CA MET A 264 16.81 7.65 26.78
C MET A 264 15.91 8.89 26.86
N GLY A 265 15.06 8.95 27.88
CA GLY A 265 14.16 10.07 28.13
C GLY A 265 12.89 10.11 27.28
N TYR A 266 12.69 9.13 26.39
CA TYR A 266 11.43 8.96 25.67
C TYR A 266 10.29 8.59 26.64
N SER A 267 9.07 8.98 26.31
CA SER A 267 7.89 8.73 27.16
C SER A 267 6.74 8.26 26.29
N VAL A 268 6.01 7.24 26.73
CA VAL A 268 4.91 6.64 25.95
C VAL A 268 3.66 6.52 26.80
N TYR A 269 2.51 6.93 26.26
CA TYR A 269 1.22 6.73 26.91
C TYR A 269 0.75 5.30 26.64
N LYS A 270 0.29 4.61 27.70
CA LYS A 270 -0.25 3.24 27.61
C LYS A 270 -1.70 3.24 28.08
N LYS A 271 -2.61 2.88 27.18
CA LYS A 271 -4.05 2.75 27.49
C LYS A 271 -4.33 1.42 28.17
N GLU A 272 -3.69 0.38 27.68
CA GLU A 272 -3.81 -1.01 28.08
C GLU A 272 -2.85 -1.38 29.22
N ASN A 273 -3.16 -2.46 29.92
CA ASN A 273 -2.24 -3.06 30.89
C ASN A 273 -1.01 -3.63 30.18
N PHE A 274 0.15 -3.57 30.83
CA PHE A 274 1.41 -4.01 30.25
C PHE A 274 2.40 -4.47 31.33
N MET A 275 3.45 -5.15 30.92
CA MET A 275 4.63 -5.45 31.74
C MET A 275 5.82 -4.65 31.21
N ALA A 276 6.82 -4.37 32.04
CA ALA A 276 7.98 -3.58 31.62
C ALA A 276 9.29 -4.03 32.25
N THR A 277 10.41 -3.69 31.62
CA THR A 277 11.76 -3.88 32.17
C THR A 277 12.03 -2.92 33.34
N GLN A 278 13.12 -3.17 34.10
CA GLN A 278 13.64 -2.24 35.13
C GLN A 278 13.93 -0.82 34.60
N ASP A 279 14.13 -0.65 33.30
CA ASP A 279 14.48 0.64 32.69
C ASP A 279 13.28 1.58 32.52
N ILE A 280 12.08 1.16 32.93
CA ILE A 280 10.85 1.94 32.84
C ILE A 280 10.42 2.40 34.23
N SER A 281 10.01 3.66 34.34
CA SER A 281 9.20 4.15 35.47
C SER A 281 7.81 4.49 34.96
N VAL A 282 6.77 4.17 35.72
CA VAL A 282 5.38 4.37 35.28
C VAL A 282 4.73 5.47 36.13
N GLY A 283 4.20 6.52 35.51
CA GLY A 283 3.55 7.63 36.19
C GLY A 283 2.03 7.61 35.99
N TYR A 284 1.28 7.73 37.09
CA TYR A 284 -0.17 7.81 37.10
C TYR A 284 -0.66 9.18 37.59
N ASN A 285 -1.77 9.65 37.02
CA ASN A 285 -2.55 10.79 37.52
C ASN A 285 -4.04 10.48 37.30
N GLU A 286 -4.90 10.89 38.23
CA GLU A 286 -6.36 10.68 38.15
C GLU A 286 -7.02 11.45 36.99
N ASN A 287 -6.45 12.58 36.57
CA ASN A 287 -6.91 13.39 35.44
C ASN A 287 -6.36 12.89 34.09
N LEU A 288 -5.49 11.88 34.09
CA LEU A 288 -4.88 11.36 32.87
C LEU A 288 -5.93 10.61 32.03
N ASN A 289 -5.92 10.88 30.74
CA ASN A 289 -6.63 10.13 29.72
C ASN A 289 -5.75 10.01 28.47
N GLN A 290 -6.27 9.32 27.45
CA GLN A 290 -5.54 9.08 26.21
C GLN A 290 -5.04 10.37 25.55
N TYR A 291 -5.90 11.38 25.44
CA TYR A 291 -5.60 12.59 24.69
C TYR A 291 -4.60 13.49 25.44
N ASN A 292 -4.81 13.75 26.73
CA ASN A 292 -3.87 14.56 27.49
C ASN A 292 -2.56 13.80 27.79
N GLY A 293 -2.59 12.47 27.89
CA GLY A 293 -1.40 11.63 27.97
C GLY A 293 -0.54 11.74 26.72
N MET A 294 -1.16 11.64 25.52
CA MET A 294 -0.47 11.87 24.25
C MET A 294 0.14 13.27 24.19
N PHE A 295 -0.63 14.32 24.52
CA PHE A 295 -0.13 15.69 24.58
C PHE A 295 1.13 15.82 25.46
N ILE A 296 1.07 15.28 26.68
CA ILE A 296 2.18 15.36 27.64
C ILE A 296 3.40 14.60 27.13
N THR A 297 3.22 13.41 26.54
CA THR A 297 4.36 12.67 25.96
C THR A 297 5.02 13.43 24.82
N THR A 298 4.25 14.13 23.98
CA THR A 298 4.78 14.99 22.91
C THR A 298 5.59 16.16 23.48
N VAL A 299 5.13 16.78 24.57
CA VAL A 299 5.88 17.86 25.24
C VAL A 299 7.15 17.30 25.91
N ALA A 300 7.05 16.14 26.57
CA ALA A 300 8.18 15.48 27.22
C ALA A 300 9.29 15.09 26.23
N ASP A 301 8.91 14.67 25.01
CA ASP A 301 9.87 14.35 23.94
C ASP A 301 10.72 15.56 23.54
N ARG A 302 10.17 16.78 23.59
CA ARG A 302 10.92 18.00 23.25
C ARG A 302 12.01 18.37 24.26
N VAL A 303 11.90 17.92 25.51
CA VAL A 303 12.84 18.28 26.58
C VAL A 303 13.84 17.16 26.93
N ARG A 304 13.75 15.99 26.28
CA ARG A 304 14.61 14.83 26.59
C ARG A 304 16.04 14.95 26.06
N GLY A 305 16.32 15.87 25.14
CA GLY A 305 17.62 16.02 24.46
C GLY A 305 18.82 16.27 25.39
N LYS A 306 18.57 16.58 26.67
CA LYS A 306 19.59 16.68 27.73
C LYS A 306 20.14 15.34 28.22
N TYR A 307 19.47 14.21 27.94
CA TYR A 307 19.90 12.90 28.40
C TYR A 307 20.75 12.17 27.37
N ASN A 308 21.79 11.49 27.85
CA ASN A 308 22.69 10.66 27.04
C ASN A 308 23.30 9.55 27.91
N PHE A 309 24.21 8.75 27.35
CA PHE A 309 24.84 7.65 28.08
C PHE A 309 25.58 8.07 29.36
N GLY A 310 26.25 9.23 29.33
CA GLY A 310 26.93 9.81 30.50
C GLY A 310 25.97 10.52 31.46
N TYR A 311 24.79 10.93 30.99
CA TYR A 311 23.78 11.64 31.76
C TYR A 311 22.40 10.97 31.64
N LYS A 312 22.26 9.80 32.29
CA LYS A 312 21.03 8.99 32.23
C LYS A 312 19.87 9.59 33.02
N ARG A 313 18.63 9.30 32.62
CA ARG A 313 17.42 9.74 33.35
C ARG A 313 17.15 8.80 34.53
N ASN A 314 17.62 9.15 35.73
CA ASN A 314 17.28 8.41 36.95
C ASN A 314 15.95 8.91 37.56
N GLN A 315 15.50 8.29 38.66
CA GLN A 315 14.21 8.62 39.29
C GLN A 315 14.15 10.08 39.79
N SER A 316 15.18 10.53 40.52
CA SER A 316 15.24 11.90 41.03
C SER A 316 15.26 12.95 39.89
N ARG A 317 15.95 12.64 38.79
CA ARG A 317 15.97 13.48 37.58
C ARG A 317 14.61 13.51 36.87
N LEU A 318 13.95 12.36 36.78
CA LEU A 318 12.60 12.23 36.23
C LEU A 318 11.61 13.09 37.04
N GLU A 319 11.61 12.98 38.36
CA GLU A 319 10.71 13.74 39.24
C GLU A 319 10.96 15.26 39.19
N ASN A 320 12.21 15.68 39.03
CA ASN A 320 12.58 17.09 38.92
C ASN A 320 12.50 17.66 37.50
N GLU A 321 12.16 16.84 36.51
CA GLU A 321 12.03 17.30 35.13
C GLU A 321 10.83 18.24 34.98
N ILE A 322 11.06 19.36 34.30
CA ILE A 322 10.06 20.41 34.10
C ILE A 322 9.47 20.30 32.70
N LEU A 323 8.14 20.27 32.63
CA LEU A 323 7.37 20.41 31.40
C LEU A 323 6.67 21.76 31.38
N THR A 324 6.67 22.43 30.23
CA THR A 324 5.86 23.62 29.99
C THR A 324 4.52 23.18 29.42
N LEU A 325 3.46 23.28 30.22
CA LEU A 325 2.11 22.81 29.89
C LEU A 325 1.08 23.95 29.99
N PRO A 326 -0.09 23.83 29.31
CA PRO A 326 -1.21 24.72 29.49
C PRO A 326 -1.68 24.74 30.95
N ALA A 327 -2.04 25.92 31.46
CA ALA A 327 -2.49 26.13 32.82
C ALA A 327 -3.92 26.69 32.85
N ASP A 328 -4.72 26.19 33.78
CA ASP A 328 -6.08 26.67 34.02
C ASP A 328 -6.08 28.03 34.75
N LYS A 329 -7.28 28.56 35.03
CA LYS A 329 -7.44 29.84 35.75
C LYS A 329 -6.84 29.82 37.17
N ASN A 330 -6.73 28.64 37.78
CA ASN A 330 -6.16 28.43 39.10
C ASN A 330 -4.63 28.23 39.05
N GLY A 331 -4.05 28.10 37.86
CA GLY A 331 -2.64 27.85 37.65
C GLY A 331 -2.23 26.39 37.72
N ASN A 332 -3.19 25.47 37.78
CA ASN A 332 -2.97 24.02 37.70
C ASN A 332 -2.84 23.59 36.23
N PRO A 333 -2.31 22.39 35.93
CA PRO A 333 -2.29 21.87 34.57
C PRO A 333 -3.71 21.78 33.99
N HIS A 334 -3.91 22.34 32.79
CA HIS A 334 -5.22 22.37 32.14
C HIS A 334 -5.47 21.05 31.37
N TRP A 335 -5.80 19.99 32.10
CA TRP A 335 -5.99 18.64 31.55
C TRP A 335 -7.04 18.56 30.44
N GLU A 336 -8.17 19.26 30.62
CA GLU A 336 -9.25 19.31 29.63
C GLU A 336 -8.81 20.00 28.32
N TYR A 337 -8.10 21.13 28.41
CA TYR A 337 -7.56 21.81 27.24
C TYR A 337 -6.63 20.88 26.46
N MET A 338 -5.70 20.19 27.15
CA MET A 338 -4.78 19.25 26.49
C MET A 338 -5.53 18.13 25.76
N SER A 339 -6.61 17.61 26.35
CA SER A 339 -7.47 16.61 25.71
C SER A 339 -8.19 17.16 24.48
N LYS A 340 -8.90 18.29 24.64
CA LYS A 340 -9.65 18.95 23.55
C LYS A 340 -8.75 19.40 22.40
N PHE A 341 -7.54 19.85 22.70
CA PHE A 341 -6.56 20.23 21.69
C PHE A 341 -6.11 19.03 20.83
N MET A 342 -5.79 17.89 21.45
CA MET A 342 -5.40 16.69 20.71
C MET A 342 -6.57 16.13 19.89
N GLN A 343 -7.77 16.17 20.45
CA GLN A 343 -9.02 15.84 19.77
C GLN A 343 -9.27 16.74 18.55
N LYS A 344 -9.05 18.05 18.67
CA LYS A 344 -9.12 19.00 17.54
C LYS A 344 -8.21 18.59 16.40
N LEU A 345 -6.93 18.34 16.72
CA LEU A 345 -5.93 17.94 15.73
C LEU A 345 -6.33 16.64 15.03
N GLU A 346 -6.87 15.67 15.78
CA GLU A 346 -7.36 14.42 15.20
C GLU A 346 -8.53 14.67 14.23
N VAL A 347 -9.53 15.47 14.60
CA VAL A 347 -10.66 15.82 13.73
C VAL A 347 -10.22 16.56 12.49
N GLU A 348 -9.31 17.54 12.60
CA GLU A 348 -8.78 18.26 11.44
C GLU A 348 -8.10 17.31 10.46
N LYS A 349 -7.37 16.31 10.95
CA LYS A 349 -6.75 15.28 10.09
C LYS A 349 -7.79 14.37 9.45
N ILE A 350 -8.78 13.90 10.19
CA ILE A 350 -9.85 13.05 9.65
C ILE A 350 -10.67 13.82 8.59
N SER A 351 -11.04 15.06 8.87
CA SER A 351 -11.84 15.92 7.97
C SER A 351 -11.16 16.13 6.62
N ASN A 352 -9.83 16.29 6.62
CA ASN A 352 -9.07 16.41 5.38
C ASN A 352 -9.07 15.11 4.54
N PHE A 353 -9.19 13.94 5.18
CA PHE A 353 -9.11 12.65 4.49
C PHE A 353 -10.47 12.14 4.01
N LEU A 354 -11.55 12.44 4.74
CA LEU A 354 -12.89 11.91 4.48
C LEU A 354 -13.40 12.13 3.05
N PRO A 355 -13.26 13.33 2.43
CA PRO A 355 -13.68 13.56 1.04
C PRO A 355 -13.00 12.64 0.03
N TYR A 356 -11.71 12.32 0.23
CA TYR A 356 -10.96 11.44 -0.66
C TYR A 356 -11.48 10.01 -0.62
N ILE A 357 -11.86 9.52 0.56
CA ILE A 357 -12.45 8.19 0.69
C ILE A 357 -13.82 8.13 0.00
N TYR A 358 -14.63 9.18 0.14
CA TYR A 358 -15.92 9.28 -0.55
C TYR A 358 -15.76 9.25 -2.08
N ILE A 359 -14.87 10.11 -2.61
CA ILE A 359 -14.57 10.17 -4.05
C ILE A 359 -14.09 8.80 -4.56
N TYR A 360 -13.20 8.13 -3.83
CA TYR A 360 -12.73 6.79 -4.18
C TYR A 360 -13.88 5.76 -4.23
N LYS A 361 -14.78 5.77 -3.24
CA LYS A 361 -15.94 4.87 -3.21
C LYS A 361 -16.89 5.11 -4.39
N VAL A 362 -17.17 6.37 -4.69
CA VAL A 362 -17.99 6.76 -5.84
C VAL A 362 -17.31 6.29 -7.13
N ALA A 363 -16.02 6.55 -7.30
CA ALA A 363 -15.27 6.11 -8.47
C ALA A 363 -15.32 4.58 -8.65
N CYS A 364 -15.06 3.81 -7.60
CA CYS A 364 -15.16 2.35 -7.62
C CYS A 364 -16.57 1.85 -7.98
N SER A 365 -17.61 2.54 -7.49
CA SER A 365 -18.99 2.19 -7.77
C SER A 365 -19.35 2.48 -9.23
N ILE A 366 -18.99 3.66 -9.73
CA ILE A 366 -19.27 4.09 -11.10
C ILE A 366 -18.50 3.22 -12.10
N GLU A 367 -17.24 2.85 -11.82
CA GLU A 367 -16.49 1.91 -12.66
C GLU A 367 -17.23 0.57 -12.78
N LYS A 368 -17.71 0.01 -11.67
CA LYS A 368 -18.41 -1.29 -11.69
C LYS A 368 -19.75 -1.25 -12.40
N THR A 369 -20.45 -0.13 -12.36
CA THR A 369 -21.86 -0.02 -12.80
C THR A 369 -22.03 0.66 -14.15
N VAL A 370 -21.21 1.67 -14.45
CA VAL A 370 -21.36 2.54 -15.63
C VAL A 370 -20.18 2.38 -16.60
N TYR A 371 -18.94 2.37 -16.10
CA TYR A 371 -17.73 2.31 -16.94
C TYR A 371 -17.02 0.96 -16.82
N ASN A 372 -17.79 -0.12 -16.78
CA ASN A 372 -17.26 -1.46 -16.60
C ASN A 372 -16.63 -1.95 -17.90
N ILE A 373 -15.31 -2.17 -17.87
CA ILE A 373 -14.52 -2.56 -19.03
C ILE A 373 -14.94 -3.94 -19.59
N THR A 374 -15.42 -4.86 -18.72
CA THR A 374 -15.76 -6.24 -19.13
C THR A 374 -17.13 -6.34 -19.80
N SER A 375 -18.08 -5.49 -19.44
CA SER A 375 -19.42 -5.46 -20.05
C SER A 375 -19.52 -4.49 -21.22
N SER A 376 -18.48 -3.71 -21.49
CA SER A 376 -18.44 -2.77 -22.62
C SER A 376 -18.27 -3.51 -23.94
N LYS A 377 -18.85 -2.97 -25.02
CA LYS A 377 -18.63 -3.48 -26.38
C LYS A 377 -17.34 -2.88 -26.94
N TRP A 378 -16.61 -3.68 -27.70
CA TRP A 378 -15.30 -3.31 -28.26
C TRP A 378 -15.24 -3.65 -29.74
N GLN A 379 -14.46 -2.88 -30.49
CA GLN A 379 -14.25 -3.11 -31.92
C GLN A 379 -12.83 -2.74 -32.33
N GLU A 380 -12.36 -3.40 -33.40
CA GLU A 380 -11.10 -3.07 -34.06
C GLU A 380 -11.22 -1.83 -34.93
N PHE A 381 -10.22 -0.95 -34.85
CA PHE A 381 -10.08 0.22 -35.71
C PHE A 381 -8.65 0.30 -36.25
N TRP A 382 -8.50 0.68 -37.51
CA TRP A 382 -7.18 1.05 -38.03
C TRP A 382 -6.74 2.36 -37.38
N ILE A 383 -5.47 2.46 -36.97
CA ILE A 383 -4.96 3.70 -36.37
C ILE A 383 -5.12 4.87 -37.35
N GLU A 384 -4.99 4.65 -38.65
CA GLU A 384 -5.19 5.72 -39.64
C GLU A 384 -6.62 6.27 -39.67
N ASP A 385 -7.63 5.49 -39.30
CA ASP A 385 -9.02 5.96 -39.26
C ASP A 385 -9.25 6.92 -38.09
N ILE A 386 -8.48 6.76 -37.01
CA ILE A 386 -8.65 7.47 -35.75
C ILE A 386 -7.65 8.62 -35.59
N CYS A 387 -6.42 8.43 -36.07
CA CYS A 387 -5.30 9.33 -35.86
C CYS A 387 -4.69 9.81 -37.16
N THR A 388 -4.21 11.05 -37.15
CA THR A 388 -3.21 11.52 -38.10
C THR A 388 -1.82 11.19 -37.57
N ILE A 389 -0.92 10.75 -38.45
CA ILE A 389 0.44 10.32 -38.10
C ILE A 389 1.41 11.25 -38.81
N LYS A 390 2.19 12.02 -38.05
CA LYS A 390 3.23 12.91 -38.58
C LYS A 390 4.62 12.41 -38.16
N SER A 391 5.62 12.61 -38.98
CA SER A 391 7.01 12.29 -38.61
C SER A 391 7.60 13.38 -37.72
N GLY A 392 8.51 13.02 -36.82
CA GLY A 392 9.48 13.97 -36.28
C GLY A 392 10.56 14.33 -37.33
N GLN A 393 11.59 15.05 -36.90
CA GLN A 393 12.65 15.53 -37.79
C GLN A 393 14.03 15.17 -37.24
N ARG A 394 14.91 14.70 -38.13
CA ARG A 394 16.28 14.33 -37.77
C ARG A 394 17.03 15.56 -37.26
N LEU A 395 17.57 15.45 -36.05
CA LEU A 395 18.44 16.45 -35.43
C LEU A 395 19.48 15.71 -34.60
N VAL A 396 20.71 15.62 -35.10
CA VAL A 396 21.78 14.86 -34.43
C VAL A 396 22.30 15.63 -33.22
N LYS A 397 22.82 14.92 -32.20
CA LYS A 397 23.33 15.53 -30.95
C LYS A 397 24.28 16.71 -31.17
N ALA A 398 25.20 16.60 -32.14
CA ALA A 398 26.16 17.68 -32.46
C ALA A 398 25.51 18.98 -32.97
N GLN A 399 24.27 18.93 -33.44
CA GLN A 399 23.51 20.09 -33.94
C GLN A 399 22.50 20.63 -32.91
N GLN A 400 22.35 19.95 -31.77
CA GLN A 400 21.45 20.38 -30.71
C GLN A 400 22.06 21.57 -29.98
N GLN A 401 21.27 22.63 -29.84
CA GLN A 401 21.58 23.80 -29.04
C GLN A 401 20.85 23.67 -27.73
N MET A 402 21.57 23.74 -26.60
CA MET A 402 20.96 23.65 -25.27
C MET A 402 19.86 24.70 -25.11
N GLY A 403 18.80 24.34 -24.40
CA GLY A 403 17.66 25.22 -24.16
C GLY A 403 16.66 24.59 -23.20
N THR A 404 15.39 24.98 -23.32
CA THR A 404 14.32 24.61 -22.37
C THR A 404 13.17 23.83 -23.02
N ILE A 405 13.18 23.61 -24.34
CA ILE A 405 12.14 22.85 -25.05
C ILE A 405 12.50 21.36 -24.99
N PRO A 406 11.62 20.48 -24.48
CA PRO A 406 11.88 19.05 -24.47
C PRO A 406 12.07 18.49 -25.88
N PHE A 407 13.17 17.77 -26.10
CA PHE A 407 13.44 17.00 -27.30
C PHE A 407 13.12 15.52 -27.05
N ILE A 408 12.08 15.04 -27.72
CA ILE A 408 11.55 13.69 -27.59
C ILE A 408 12.31 12.76 -28.54
N GLY A 409 13.07 11.84 -27.96
CA GLY A 409 13.80 10.80 -28.68
C GLY A 409 13.20 9.42 -28.44
N ALA A 410 13.74 8.41 -29.12
CA ALA A 410 13.22 7.04 -29.07
C ALA A 410 13.66 6.24 -27.82
N SER A 411 13.40 6.82 -26.64
CA SER A 411 13.65 6.23 -25.32
C SER A 411 12.36 5.67 -24.72
N ASP A 412 12.47 4.65 -23.86
CA ASP A 412 11.38 4.14 -23.01
C ASP A 412 11.36 4.78 -21.61
N SER A 413 12.35 5.63 -21.32
CA SER A 413 12.59 6.27 -20.03
C SER A 413 12.29 7.76 -20.11
N ASP A 414 12.06 8.41 -18.96
CA ASP A 414 11.91 9.87 -18.83
C ASP A 414 10.88 10.50 -19.76
N ASN A 415 9.75 9.81 -20.00
CA ASN A 415 8.73 10.19 -20.98
C ASN A 415 9.27 10.40 -22.41
N GLY A 416 10.36 9.73 -22.78
CA GLY A 416 11.01 9.90 -24.07
C GLY A 416 11.82 11.20 -24.19
N ILE A 417 11.92 12.02 -23.14
CA ILE A 417 12.74 13.24 -23.14
C ILE A 417 14.20 12.83 -23.11
N THR A 418 14.97 13.20 -24.14
CA THR A 418 16.40 12.84 -24.26
C THR A 418 17.33 14.05 -24.15
N ALA A 419 16.79 15.26 -24.29
CA ALA A 419 17.49 16.52 -24.10
C ALA A 419 16.48 17.67 -23.91
N PHE A 420 16.98 18.83 -23.47
CA PHE A 420 16.27 20.10 -23.55
C PHE A 420 17.04 21.04 -24.47
N ILE A 421 16.38 21.53 -25.51
CA ILE A 421 17.00 22.27 -26.61
C ILE A 421 16.30 23.59 -26.89
N SER A 422 16.96 24.47 -27.63
CA SER A 422 16.40 25.74 -28.12
C SER A 422 16.11 25.74 -29.63
N ASN A 423 16.56 24.70 -30.36
CA ASN A 423 16.26 24.56 -31.79
C ASN A 423 14.74 24.58 -32.03
N ILE A 424 14.32 24.99 -33.22
CA ILE A 424 12.93 24.91 -33.72
C ILE A 424 12.98 24.28 -35.10
N ASN A 425 12.04 23.38 -35.37
CA ASN A 425 11.96 22.70 -36.66
C ASN A 425 10.51 22.28 -36.96
N SER A 426 10.26 21.57 -38.07
CA SER A 426 8.89 21.21 -38.49
C SER A 426 8.20 20.17 -37.59
N SER A 427 8.94 19.59 -36.63
CA SER A 427 8.43 18.63 -35.66
C SER A 427 7.91 19.23 -34.37
N VAL A 428 7.98 20.56 -34.19
CA VAL A 428 7.41 21.24 -33.01
C VAL A 428 5.92 20.91 -32.90
N ASP A 429 5.50 20.47 -31.71
CA ASP A 429 4.13 20.02 -31.48
C ASP A 429 3.73 20.12 -29.99
N LYS A 430 2.43 19.97 -29.69
CA LYS A 430 1.86 19.93 -28.33
C LYS A 430 0.51 19.20 -28.33
N ASN A 431 0.08 18.69 -27.17
CA ASN A 431 -1.15 17.89 -27.04
C ASN A 431 -1.15 16.71 -28.01
N VAL A 432 -0.07 15.94 -27.96
CA VAL A 432 0.30 14.93 -28.96
C VAL A 432 0.81 13.67 -28.28
N LEU A 433 0.58 12.51 -28.90
CA LEU A 433 1.18 11.25 -28.47
C LEU A 433 2.42 10.95 -29.32
N GLY A 434 3.59 10.97 -28.69
CA GLY A 434 4.85 10.57 -29.31
C GLY A 434 5.01 9.05 -29.26
N VAL A 435 5.16 8.39 -30.41
CA VAL A 435 5.29 6.93 -30.53
C VAL A 435 6.60 6.57 -31.21
N ASN A 436 7.45 5.85 -30.49
CA ASN A 436 8.74 5.38 -31.00
C ASN A 436 8.51 4.34 -32.10
N TYR A 437 8.97 4.63 -33.31
CA TYR A 437 8.93 3.63 -34.38
C TYR A 437 10.21 2.80 -34.45
N ASN A 438 11.30 3.33 -33.89
CA ASN A 438 12.64 2.75 -33.79
C ASN A 438 13.14 2.83 -32.34
N GLY A 439 14.33 2.31 -32.03
CA GLY A 439 14.87 2.32 -30.66
C GLY A 439 14.02 1.48 -29.71
N SER A 440 13.48 2.08 -28.65
CA SER A 440 12.47 1.46 -27.79
C SER A 440 11.11 1.39 -28.51
N VAL A 441 10.99 0.48 -29.48
CA VAL A 441 9.86 0.36 -30.40
C VAL A 441 8.51 0.27 -29.65
N VAL A 442 7.50 0.99 -30.15
CA VAL A 442 6.12 1.11 -29.63
C VAL A 442 5.98 1.87 -28.30
N HIS A 443 7.07 2.08 -27.54
CA HIS A 443 7.00 2.97 -26.38
C HIS A 443 6.49 4.34 -26.80
N ASN A 444 5.59 4.88 -25.98
CA ASN A 444 4.90 6.10 -26.33
C ASN A 444 4.48 6.89 -25.09
N PHE A 445 4.48 8.20 -25.26
CA PHE A 445 4.25 9.17 -24.20
C PHE A 445 3.38 10.31 -24.70
N TYR A 446 2.47 10.75 -23.83
CA TYR A 446 1.64 11.91 -24.08
C TYR A 446 2.37 13.17 -23.64
N HIS A 447 2.35 14.19 -24.51
CA HIS A 447 3.02 15.46 -24.28
C HIS A 447 2.00 16.61 -24.32
N PRO A 448 1.53 17.11 -23.15
CA PRO A 448 0.60 18.24 -23.10
C PRO A 448 1.27 19.57 -23.43
N TYR A 449 2.60 19.64 -23.33
CA TYR A 449 3.42 20.83 -23.54
C TYR A 449 4.05 20.87 -24.93
N LYS A 450 4.57 22.05 -25.30
CA LYS A 450 5.35 22.25 -26.52
C LYS A 450 6.66 21.46 -26.45
N CYS A 451 6.90 20.61 -27.44
CA CYS A 451 8.09 19.77 -27.56
C CYS A 451 8.48 19.56 -29.03
N ILE A 452 9.65 18.96 -29.26
CA ILE A 452 10.24 18.69 -30.58
C ILE A 452 10.57 17.21 -30.66
N PHE A 453 10.34 16.58 -31.82
CA PHE A 453 10.46 15.12 -31.96
C PHE A 453 11.60 14.75 -32.90
N SER A 454 12.42 13.79 -32.49
CA SER A 454 13.40 13.18 -33.40
C SER A 454 12.70 12.46 -34.55
N ASP A 455 13.42 12.21 -35.64
CA ASP A 455 12.91 11.45 -36.78
C ASP A 455 12.39 10.07 -36.37
N ASP A 456 13.02 9.44 -35.35
CA ASP A 456 12.68 8.14 -34.75
C ASP A 456 11.34 8.08 -33.97
N VAL A 457 10.68 9.22 -33.77
CA VAL A 457 9.40 9.31 -33.06
C VAL A 457 8.30 9.83 -34.00
N LYS A 458 7.17 9.12 -34.05
CA LYS A 458 5.97 9.55 -34.77
C LYS A 458 5.03 10.30 -33.84
N ARG A 459 4.37 11.32 -34.39
CA ARG A 459 3.46 12.22 -33.69
C ARG A 459 2.03 11.87 -34.06
N LEU A 460 1.28 11.31 -33.12
CA LEU A 460 -0.11 10.91 -33.32
C LEU A 460 -1.04 11.97 -32.74
N HIS A 461 -1.97 12.42 -33.58
CA HIS A 461 -3.08 13.30 -33.17
C HIS A 461 -4.40 12.63 -33.51
N PHE A 462 -5.33 12.59 -32.57
CA PHE A 462 -6.70 12.19 -32.89
C PHE A 462 -7.28 13.08 -34.01
N LYS A 463 -8.00 12.47 -34.95
CA LYS A 463 -8.75 13.20 -35.99
C LYS A 463 -9.95 13.93 -35.39
N CYS A 464 -10.67 13.26 -34.50
CA CYS A 464 -11.88 13.77 -33.87
C CYS A 464 -11.56 14.75 -32.73
N THR A 465 -12.15 15.95 -32.74
CA THR A 465 -11.85 17.01 -31.76
C THR A 465 -12.17 16.64 -30.30
N PRO A 466 -13.33 16.03 -29.96
CA PRO A 466 -13.62 15.58 -28.58
C PRO A 466 -12.58 14.62 -27.99
N ALA A 467 -11.86 13.88 -28.84
CA ALA A 467 -10.83 12.93 -28.42
C ALA A 467 -9.48 13.60 -28.10
N LYS A 468 -9.30 14.90 -28.33
CA LYS A 468 -8.01 15.60 -28.14
C LYS A 468 -7.81 16.09 -26.70
N ASN A 469 -8.00 15.20 -25.74
CA ASN A 469 -7.76 15.46 -24.32
C ASN A 469 -6.78 14.45 -23.73
N GLU A 470 -6.20 14.78 -22.58
CA GLU A 470 -5.16 13.98 -21.93
C GLU A 470 -5.62 12.54 -21.65
N ALA A 471 -6.80 12.37 -21.05
CA ALA A 471 -7.31 11.07 -20.65
C ALA A 471 -7.48 10.12 -21.85
N THR A 472 -8.01 10.61 -22.97
CA THR A 472 -8.14 9.79 -24.19
C THR A 472 -6.79 9.48 -24.83
N TYR A 473 -5.78 10.36 -24.74
CA TYR A 473 -4.42 10.05 -25.17
C TYR A 473 -3.73 9.03 -24.25
N LEU A 474 -3.96 9.08 -22.94
CA LEU A 474 -3.46 8.08 -21.99
C LEU A 474 -4.12 6.70 -22.23
N PHE A 475 -5.41 6.70 -22.58
CA PHE A 475 -6.09 5.48 -23.01
C PHE A 475 -5.49 4.93 -24.31
N LEU A 476 -5.31 5.77 -25.34
CA LEU A 476 -4.69 5.39 -26.61
C LEU A 476 -3.27 4.87 -26.41
N LYS A 477 -2.50 5.50 -25.51
CA LYS A 477 -1.16 5.03 -25.13
C LYS A 477 -1.18 3.56 -24.72
N GLN A 478 -2.12 3.18 -23.85
CA GLN A 478 -2.26 1.78 -23.42
C GLN A 478 -2.69 0.86 -24.57
N ALA A 479 -3.66 1.28 -25.39
CA ALA A 479 -4.09 0.50 -26.55
C ALA A 479 -2.95 0.22 -27.54
N LEU A 480 -2.04 1.19 -27.74
CA LEU A 480 -0.84 1.03 -28.56
C LEU A 480 0.22 0.15 -27.88
N LEU A 481 0.46 0.33 -26.58
CA LEU A 481 1.42 -0.48 -25.83
C LEU A 481 1.06 -1.97 -25.85
N GLN A 482 -0.23 -2.32 -25.88
CA GLN A 482 -0.67 -3.71 -26.05
C GLN A 482 -0.23 -4.33 -27.40
N GLN A 483 0.08 -3.51 -28.41
CA GLN A 483 0.59 -4.00 -29.70
C GLN A 483 2.11 -4.23 -29.69
N LYS A 484 2.82 -3.86 -28.62
CA LYS A 484 4.29 -3.90 -28.54
C LYS A 484 4.88 -5.27 -28.87
N GLY A 485 4.22 -6.36 -28.44
CA GLY A 485 4.70 -7.72 -28.69
C GLY A 485 4.84 -8.11 -30.17
N LYS A 486 4.22 -7.35 -31.09
CA LYS A 486 4.30 -7.58 -32.55
C LYS A 486 5.54 -6.97 -33.19
N TYR A 487 6.26 -6.10 -32.48
CA TYR A 487 7.33 -5.30 -33.05
C TYR A 487 8.63 -5.46 -32.27
N THR A 488 9.74 -5.44 -33.00
CA THR A 488 11.09 -5.58 -32.45
C THR A 488 12.03 -4.62 -33.17
N TYR A 489 13.29 -4.55 -32.75
CA TYR A 489 14.29 -3.74 -33.45
C TYR A 489 14.43 -4.12 -34.94
N GLY A 490 14.37 -5.43 -35.25
CA GLY A 490 14.37 -5.94 -36.62
C GLY A 490 13.03 -5.74 -37.36
N TYR A 491 11.94 -5.55 -36.64
CA TYR A 491 10.60 -5.32 -37.18
C TYR A 491 9.97 -4.05 -36.60
N LYS A 492 10.44 -2.91 -37.10
CA LYS A 492 10.10 -1.55 -36.63
C LYS A 492 8.62 -1.19 -36.80
N PHE A 493 8.09 -0.31 -35.96
CA PHE A 493 6.69 0.13 -36.04
C PHE A 493 6.53 1.37 -36.93
N THR A 494 7.00 1.30 -38.19
CA THR A 494 7.07 2.44 -39.11
C THR A 494 5.72 3.15 -39.32
N GLY A 495 5.72 4.40 -39.80
CA GLY A 495 4.48 5.16 -40.03
C GLY A 495 3.46 4.43 -40.93
N GLU A 496 3.90 3.76 -41.99
CA GLU A 496 3.02 2.94 -42.84
C GLU A 496 2.45 1.72 -42.10
N ARG A 497 3.26 1.09 -41.23
CA ARG A 497 2.78 -0.02 -40.37
C ARG A 497 1.82 0.48 -39.31
N MET A 498 2.05 1.66 -38.74
CA MET A 498 1.11 2.28 -37.80
C MET A 498 -0.23 2.50 -38.48
N LYS A 499 -0.27 3.08 -39.68
CA LYS A 499 -1.53 3.28 -40.43
C LYS A 499 -2.34 1.99 -40.55
N ARG A 500 -1.66 0.90 -40.89
CA ARG A 500 -2.22 -0.45 -41.05
C ARG A 500 -2.17 -1.30 -39.78
N GLN A 501 -2.05 -0.71 -38.60
CA GLN A 501 -2.18 -1.46 -37.34
C GLN A 501 -3.58 -1.25 -36.79
N LYS A 502 -4.23 -2.36 -36.42
CA LYS A 502 -5.51 -2.32 -35.72
C LYS A 502 -5.30 -2.18 -34.21
N ILE A 503 -6.12 -1.36 -33.58
CA ILE A 503 -6.26 -1.27 -32.13
C ILE A 503 -7.71 -1.55 -31.74
N ILE A 504 -7.92 -2.08 -30.53
CA ILE A 504 -9.25 -2.36 -30.01
C ILE A 504 -9.64 -1.20 -29.09
N LEU A 505 -10.81 -0.61 -29.34
CA LEU A 505 -11.36 0.51 -28.55
C LEU A 505 -12.81 0.23 -28.17
N PRO A 506 -13.30 0.83 -27.06
CA PRO A 506 -14.71 0.72 -26.68
C PRO A 506 -15.57 1.46 -27.70
N ILE A 507 -16.79 1.00 -27.93
CA ILE A 507 -17.71 1.58 -28.92
C ILE A 507 -19.03 2.06 -28.33
N THR A 508 -19.55 3.12 -28.93
CA THR A 508 -20.93 3.59 -28.70
C THR A 508 -21.93 2.67 -29.41
N GLU A 509 -23.23 2.89 -29.20
CA GLU A 509 -24.29 2.19 -29.95
C GLU A 509 -24.19 2.41 -31.47
N GLN A 510 -23.61 3.53 -31.90
CA GLN A 510 -23.35 3.86 -33.30
C GLN A 510 -22.08 3.20 -33.87
N GLN A 511 -21.45 2.28 -33.14
CA GLN A 511 -20.21 1.57 -33.54
C GLN A 511 -19.01 2.49 -33.82
N THR A 512 -18.98 3.65 -33.16
CA THR A 512 -17.85 4.59 -33.19
C THR A 512 -17.07 4.54 -31.88
N PRO A 513 -15.77 4.90 -31.86
CA PRO A 513 -15.01 4.90 -30.61
C PRO A 513 -15.66 5.77 -29.52
N ASP A 514 -15.86 5.19 -28.33
CA ASP A 514 -16.47 5.87 -27.19
C ASP A 514 -15.43 6.67 -26.38
N TYR A 515 -15.17 7.89 -26.84
CA TYR A 515 -14.22 8.82 -26.19
C TYR A 515 -14.65 9.26 -24.80
N ASN A 516 -15.96 9.29 -24.50
CA ASN A 516 -16.45 9.64 -23.18
C ASN A 516 -16.15 8.50 -22.19
N PHE A 517 -16.42 7.25 -22.58
CA PHE A 517 -16.01 6.08 -21.80
C PHE A 517 -14.50 6.10 -21.54
N MET A 518 -13.69 6.26 -22.58
CA MET A 518 -12.22 6.29 -22.44
C MET A 518 -11.76 7.36 -21.45
N GLN A 519 -12.29 8.58 -21.56
CA GLN A 519 -11.96 9.69 -20.68
C GLN A 519 -12.33 9.39 -19.22
N LYS A 520 -13.59 8.98 -18.99
CA LYS A 520 -14.11 8.73 -17.64
C LYS A 520 -13.41 7.54 -16.99
N TYR A 521 -13.11 6.50 -17.77
CA TYR A 521 -12.39 5.33 -17.29
C TYR A 521 -10.99 5.71 -16.77
N ILE A 522 -10.21 6.50 -17.53
CA ILE A 522 -8.87 6.93 -17.10
C ILE A 522 -8.93 7.79 -15.84
N LEU A 523 -9.85 8.74 -15.76
CA LEU A 523 -10.03 9.57 -14.56
C LEU A 523 -10.37 8.73 -13.32
N ILE A 524 -11.17 7.67 -13.48
CA ILE A 524 -11.45 6.75 -12.38
C ILE A 524 -10.20 5.96 -11.97
N GLN A 525 -9.39 5.49 -12.92
CA GLN A 525 -8.13 4.82 -12.57
C GLN A 525 -7.16 5.76 -11.85
N GLU A 526 -7.06 7.02 -12.27
CA GLU A 526 -6.25 8.04 -11.58
C GLU A 526 -6.69 8.24 -10.13
N ILE A 527 -8.00 8.38 -9.88
CA ILE A 527 -8.54 8.48 -8.51
C ILE A 527 -8.14 7.27 -7.67
N LYS A 528 -8.21 6.05 -8.25
CA LYS A 528 -7.85 4.82 -7.55
C LYS A 528 -6.35 4.75 -7.23
N GLU A 529 -5.48 5.19 -8.13
CA GLU A 529 -4.04 5.24 -7.89
C GLU A 529 -3.65 6.33 -6.88
N ILE A 530 -4.25 7.52 -6.95
CA ILE A 530 -4.07 8.57 -5.94
C ILE A 530 -4.46 8.06 -4.56
N TYR A 531 -5.60 7.37 -4.45
CA TYR A 531 -6.03 6.79 -3.18
C TYR A 531 -5.05 5.75 -2.65
N LYS A 532 -4.51 4.86 -3.51
CA LYS A 532 -3.46 3.90 -3.11
C LYS A 532 -2.20 4.61 -2.60
N ALA A 533 -1.75 5.67 -3.28
CA ALA A 533 -0.59 6.44 -2.85
C ALA A 533 -0.82 7.12 -1.49
N LEU A 534 -2.01 7.69 -1.28
CA LEU A 534 -2.40 8.27 0.00
C LEU A 534 -2.42 7.22 1.11
N GLN A 535 -2.97 6.03 0.85
CA GLN A 535 -2.97 4.93 1.82
C GLN A 535 -1.53 4.55 2.23
N TYR A 536 -0.61 4.47 1.27
CA TYR A 536 0.81 4.19 1.55
C TYR A 536 1.44 5.26 2.44
N LEU A 537 1.23 6.55 2.12
CA LEU A 537 1.80 7.67 2.88
C LEU A 537 1.26 7.74 4.32
N HIS A 538 0.00 7.35 4.55
CA HIS A 538 -0.63 7.41 5.86
C HIS A 538 -0.44 6.15 6.73
N THR A 539 0.00 5.04 6.16
CA THR A 539 0.41 3.85 6.94
C THR A 539 1.87 3.96 7.43
N SER A 540 2.60 4.98 6.95
CA SER A 540 4.03 5.19 7.22
C SER A 540 4.32 6.21 8.34
N TYR A 541 3.32 6.57 9.16
CA TYR A 541 3.45 7.44 10.34
C TYR A 541 2.93 6.78 11.61
#